data_AF-A0AAU5H890-F1
#
_entry.id   AF-A0AAU5H890-F1
#
_cell.length_a   1.000
_cell.length_b   1.000
_cell.length_c   1.000
_cell.angle_alpha   90.00
_cell.angle_beta   90.00
_cell.angle_gamma   90.00
#
_symmetry.space_group_name_H-M   'P 1'
#
loop_
_entity.id
_entity.type
_entity.pdbx_description
1 polymer ?
#
loop_
_entity_poly.entity_id
_entity_poly.type
_entity_poly.pdbx_seq_one_letter_code
_entity_poly.pdbx_strand_id
1 'polypeptide(L)'
;MAAEVHPVKVTARAGEAVVEVGGHDVSRFLAAYTITQRAGAEAEMVVFLAANAAGAAVFEGTVRVVVGEPPDPGPAAAAFLEAMDAAQLEKSVLARHDLMDGGPHELTRAMLAQLREWALGQWHPDGHQEQEE
;
A
#
# COMPACT_ATOMS: atom_id res chain seq x y z
N MET A 1 -9.87 23.87 -21.03
CA MET A 1 -8.46 24.06 -21.42
C MET A 1 -7.89 22.67 -21.70
N ALA A 2 -7.31 22.43 -22.88
CA ALA A 2 -6.75 21.12 -23.21
C ALA A 2 -5.46 20.89 -22.43
N ALA A 3 -5.28 19.70 -21.86
CA ALA A 3 -4.07 19.34 -21.12
C ALA A 3 -2.94 19.03 -22.11
N GLU A 4 -1.76 19.60 -21.88
CA GLU A 4 -0.54 19.30 -22.63
C GLU A 4 0.13 18.04 -22.05
N VAL A 5 0.85 17.25 -22.86
CA VAL A 5 1.41 15.95 -22.46
C VAL A 5 2.94 16.02 -22.43
N HIS A 6 3.58 15.54 -21.36
CA HIS A 6 5.04 15.52 -21.22
C HIS A 6 5.61 14.10 -21.02
N PRO A 7 6.85 13.85 -21.47
CA PRO A 7 7.51 12.56 -21.23
C PRO A 7 7.91 12.40 -19.76
N VAL A 8 7.59 11.24 -19.20
CA VAL A 8 7.98 10.83 -17.85
C VAL A 8 8.87 9.60 -17.96
N LYS A 9 9.96 9.57 -17.19
CA LYS A 9 10.82 8.40 -17.05
C LYS A 9 11.02 8.08 -15.57
N VAL A 10 10.65 6.87 -15.20
CA VAL A 10 10.92 6.33 -13.87
C VAL A 10 11.97 5.26 -14.00
N THR A 11 13.09 5.43 -13.32
CA THR A 11 14.18 4.45 -13.26
C THR A 11 14.22 3.88 -11.86
N ALA A 12 13.74 2.64 -11.70
CA ALA A 12 13.89 1.91 -10.46
C ALA A 12 15.29 1.28 -10.38
N ARG A 13 16.01 1.56 -9.29
CA ARG A 13 17.25 0.90 -8.86
C ARG A 13 16.97 0.22 -7.52
N ALA A 14 17.77 -0.77 -7.14
CA ALA A 14 17.56 -1.49 -5.89
C ALA A 14 17.52 -0.51 -4.69
N GLY A 15 16.33 -0.29 -4.12
CA GLY A 15 16.09 0.60 -2.99
C GLY A 15 15.84 2.08 -3.33
N GLU A 16 15.94 2.51 -4.59
CA GLU A 16 15.81 3.92 -4.98
C GLU A 16 15.07 4.06 -6.32
N ALA A 17 14.16 5.03 -6.42
CA ALA A 17 13.51 5.39 -7.67
C ALA A 17 13.95 6.80 -8.08
N VAL A 18 14.49 6.93 -9.30
CA VAL A 18 14.73 8.22 -9.93
C VAL A 18 13.55 8.54 -10.84
N VAL A 19 12.86 9.65 -10.56
CA VAL A 19 11.72 10.14 -11.32
C VAL A 19 12.15 11.39 -12.08
N GLU A 20 12.12 11.30 -13.41
CA GLU A 20 12.37 12.41 -14.32
C GLU A 20 11.06 12.84 -15.01
N VAL A 21 10.76 14.13 -15.00
CA VAL A 21 9.66 14.70 -15.80
C VAL A 21 10.20 15.77 -16.74
N GLY A 22 9.88 15.64 -18.03
CA GLY A 22 10.43 16.55 -19.03
C GLY A 22 11.97 16.55 -19.04
N GLY A 23 12.60 15.45 -18.59
CA GLY A 23 14.05 15.33 -18.43
C GLY A 23 14.64 15.90 -17.13
N HIS A 24 13.83 16.42 -16.21
CA HIS A 24 14.28 16.95 -14.92
C HIS A 24 14.07 15.95 -13.78
N ASP A 25 15.12 15.64 -13.03
CA ASP A 25 15.03 14.79 -11.83
C ASP A 25 14.30 15.52 -10.69
N VAL A 26 13.15 14.97 -10.28
CA VAL A 26 12.29 15.50 -9.22
C VAL A 26 12.28 14.63 -7.97
N SER A 27 13.06 13.55 -7.93
CA SER A 27 12.98 12.48 -6.92
C SER A 27 13.07 13.01 -5.48
N ARG A 28 13.93 14.00 -5.24
CA ARG A 28 14.14 14.60 -3.92
C ARG A 28 12.93 15.34 -3.33
N PHE A 29 11.95 15.66 -4.17
CA PHE A 29 10.74 16.37 -3.77
C PHE A 29 9.55 15.44 -3.54
N LEU A 30 9.72 14.14 -3.84
CA LEU A 30 8.65 13.16 -3.78
C LEU A 30 8.78 12.30 -2.52
N ALA A 31 7.67 12.15 -1.80
CA ALA A 31 7.51 11.12 -0.78
C ALA A 31 7.09 9.78 -1.39
N ALA A 32 6.27 9.82 -2.46
CA ALA A 32 5.80 8.64 -3.17
C ALA A 32 5.29 9.02 -4.57
N TYR A 33 5.03 8.01 -5.41
CA TYR A 33 4.30 8.15 -6.66
C TYR A 33 3.44 6.91 -6.94
N THR A 34 2.40 7.08 -7.75
CA THR A 34 1.56 5.99 -8.24
C THR A 34 1.35 6.15 -9.73
N ILE A 35 1.52 5.07 -10.50
CA ILE A 35 1.25 5.04 -11.94
C ILE A 35 0.07 4.08 -12.16
N THR A 36 -0.99 4.56 -12.80
CA THR A 36 -2.15 3.76 -13.19
C THR A 36 -2.30 3.81 -14.70
N GLN A 37 -2.43 2.66 -15.35
CA GLN A 37 -2.74 2.60 -16.77
C GLN A 37 -3.80 1.54 -17.03
N ARG A 38 -4.90 1.94 -17.67
CA ARG A 38 -5.90 1.01 -18.23
C ARG A 38 -5.53 0.69 -19.67
N ALA A 39 -5.80 -0.53 -20.12
CA ALA A 39 -5.54 -0.91 -21.51
C ALA A 39 -6.28 0.03 -22.47
N GLY A 40 -5.56 0.62 -23.43
CA GLY A 40 -6.09 1.57 -24.40
C GLY A 40 -6.31 3.00 -23.86
N ALA A 41 -5.97 3.28 -22.60
CA ALA A 41 -5.99 4.62 -22.03
C ALA A 41 -4.57 5.16 -21.82
N GLU A 42 -4.47 6.48 -21.67
CA GLU A 42 -3.24 7.15 -21.28
C GLU A 42 -2.84 6.75 -19.84
N ALA A 43 -1.53 6.71 -19.58
CA ALA A 43 -1.02 6.46 -18.24
C ALA A 43 -1.23 7.71 -17.37
N GLU A 44 -1.73 7.51 -16.16
CA GLU A 44 -1.92 8.55 -15.16
C GLU A 44 -0.89 8.39 -14.05
N MET A 45 -0.21 9.49 -13.69
CA MET A 45 0.76 9.50 -12.60
C MET A 45 0.33 10.50 -11.53
N VAL A 46 0.23 10.01 -10.29
CA VAL A 46 0.03 10.82 -9.10
C VAL A 46 1.34 10.91 -8.34
N VAL A 47 1.72 12.12 -7.96
CA VAL A 47 2.93 12.39 -7.17
C VAL A 47 2.54 12.91 -5.78
N PHE A 48 3.17 12.37 -4.75
CA PHE A 48 3.01 12.81 -3.37
C PHE A 48 4.26 13.60 -2.98
N LEU A 49 4.09 14.86 -2.60
CA LEU A 49 5.22 15.73 -2.22
C LEU A 49 5.68 15.44 -0.80
N ALA A 50 6.98 15.52 -0.56
CA ALA A 50 7.56 15.43 0.78
C ALA A 50 7.24 16.69 1.61
N ALA A 51 7.05 16.55 2.92
CA ALA A 51 6.67 17.66 3.81
C ALA A 51 7.73 18.80 3.86
N ASN A 52 9.00 18.47 3.59
CA ASN A 52 10.10 19.43 3.50
C ASN A 52 10.18 20.14 2.13
N ALA A 53 9.28 19.85 1.19
CA ALA A 53 9.13 20.61 -0.06
C ALA A 53 8.45 21.98 0.14
N ALA A 54 8.30 22.43 1.40
CA ALA A 54 7.74 23.71 1.78
C ALA A 54 8.60 24.86 1.21
N GLY A 55 8.12 25.43 0.10
CA GLY A 55 8.76 26.54 -0.59
C GLY A 55 9.32 26.13 -1.94
N ALA A 56 8.50 26.29 -2.99
CA ALA A 56 8.91 26.29 -4.38
C ALA A 56 9.62 25.01 -4.88
N ALA A 57 8.94 23.86 -4.80
CA ALA A 57 9.16 22.84 -5.83
C ALA A 57 8.49 23.34 -7.13
N VAL A 58 9.21 24.17 -7.89
CA VAL A 58 8.75 24.59 -9.22
C VAL A 58 8.91 23.38 -10.14
N PHE A 59 7.78 22.77 -10.47
CA PHE A 59 7.70 21.73 -11.47
C PHE A 59 7.40 22.36 -12.82
N GLU A 60 8.38 22.42 -13.71
CA GLU A 60 8.17 22.82 -15.11
C GLU A 60 7.97 21.57 -15.98
N GLY A 61 6.69 21.23 -16.19
CA GLY A 61 6.26 20.17 -17.10
C GLY A 61 4.76 19.86 -16.94
N THR A 62 4.12 19.33 -17.97
CA THR A 62 2.69 18.98 -17.93
C THR A 62 2.50 17.49 -17.68
N VAL A 63 2.17 17.16 -16.43
CA VAL A 63 1.64 15.87 -16.00
C VAL A 63 0.21 16.13 -15.53
N ARG A 64 -0.72 15.21 -15.80
CA ARG A 64 -2.05 15.24 -15.15
C ARG A 64 -1.86 14.87 -13.67
N VAL A 65 -1.42 15.83 -12.88
CA VAL A 65 -1.25 15.67 -11.44
C VAL A 65 -2.62 15.75 -10.79
N VAL A 66 -3.15 14.61 -10.37
CA VAL A 66 -4.29 14.58 -9.46
C VAL A 66 -3.72 14.68 -8.05
N VAL A 67 -3.69 15.89 -7.48
CA VAL A 67 -3.45 16.08 -6.03
C VAL A 67 -4.74 15.67 -5.32
N GLY A 68 -4.88 14.39 -5.04
CA GLY A 68 -5.94 13.86 -4.21
C GLY A 68 -5.50 13.77 -2.77
N GLU A 69 -6.42 13.94 -1.84
CA GLU A 69 -6.24 13.35 -0.51
C GLU A 69 -6.11 11.83 -0.68
N PRO A 70 -5.17 11.17 0.02
CA PRO A 70 -5.11 9.72 0.01
C PRO A 70 -6.49 9.16 0.36
N PRO A 71 -6.96 8.09 -0.32
CA PRO A 71 -8.28 7.55 -0.07
C PRO A 71 -8.43 7.23 1.42
N ASP A 72 -9.57 7.61 1.99
CA ASP A 72 -9.90 7.28 3.37
C ASP A 72 -9.76 5.76 3.56
N PRO A 73 -8.92 5.29 4.51
CA PRO A 73 -8.77 3.85 4.76
C PRO A 73 -10.05 3.22 5.32
N GLY A 74 -10.99 4.00 5.85
CA GLY A 74 -12.23 3.52 6.47
C GLY A 74 -13.04 2.55 5.60
N PRO A 75 -13.47 2.94 4.39
CA PRO A 75 -14.19 2.05 3.48
C PRO A 75 -13.45 0.75 3.13
N ALA A 76 -12.13 0.81 2.93
CA ALA A 76 -11.33 -0.38 2.63
C ALA A 76 -11.24 -1.33 3.83
N ALA A 77 -11.07 -0.77 5.05
CA ALA A 77 -11.07 -1.56 6.28
C ALA A 77 -12.44 -2.21 6.54
N ALA A 78 -13.54 -1.50 6.30
CA ALA A 78 -14.89 -2.05 6.44
C ALA A 78 -15.12 -3.23 5.49
N ALA A 79 -14.80 -3.08 4.20
CA ALA A 79 -14.94 -4.15 3.21
C ALA A 79 -14.07 -5.38 3.55
N PHE A 80 -12.85 -5.16 4.06
CA PHE A 80 -12.00 -6.24 4.54
C PHE A 80 -12.65 -7.00 5.70
N LEU A 81 -13.11 -6.29 6.74
CA LEU A 81 -13.73 -6.90 7.92
C LEU A 81 -15.04 -7.62 7.58
N GLU A 82 -15.84 -7.09 6.65
CA GLU A 82 -17.08 -7.71 6.16
C GLU A 82 -16.83 -9.03 5.42
N ALA A 83 -15.67 -9.18 4.76
CA ALA A 83 -15.30 -10.39 4.05
C ALA A 83 -14.78 -11.51 4.96
N MET A 84 -14.59 -11.26 6.26
CA MET A 84 -14.03 -12.23 7.19
C MET A 84 -15.05 -13.26 7.66
N ASP A 85 -14.65 -14.54 7.67
CA ASP A 85 -15.38 -15.58 8.38
C ASP A 85 -15.01 -15.53 9.86
N ALA A 86 -15.99 -15.22 10.71
CA ALA A 86 -15.80 -15.10 12.15
C ALA A 86 -15.38 -16.43 12.81
N ALA A 87 -15.88 -17.56 12.34
CA ALA A 87 -15.52 -18.87 12.87
C ALA A 87 -14.09 -19.25 12.47
N GLN A 88 -13.69 -18.91 11.25
CA GLN A 88 -12.31 -19.10 10.80
C GLN A 88 -11.34 -18.21 11.61
N LEU A 89 -11.72 -16.95 11.87
CA LEU A 89 -10.92 -16.04 12.69
C LEU A 89 -10.76 -16.56 14.11
N GLU A 90 -11.85 -16.97 14.76
CA GLU A 90 -11.80 -17.52 16.10
C GLU A 90 -10.92 -18.77 16.17
N LYS A 91 -11.10 -19.71 15.23
CA LYS A 91 -10.28 -20.93 15.16
C LYS A 91 -8.79 -20.60 14.99
N SER A 92 -8.45 -19.72 14.05
CA SER A 92 -7.06 -19.34 13.78
C SER A 92 -6.43 -18.64 14.98
N VAL A 93 -7.17 -17.76 15.66
CA VAL A 93 -6.69 -17.04 16.84
C VAL A 93 -6.47 -18.00 18.01
N LEU A 94 -7.41 -18.91 18.29
CA LEU A 94 -7.29 -19.89 19.38
C LEU A 94 -6.16 -20.91 19.16
N ALA A 95 -5.75 -21.13 17.92
CA ALA A 95 -4.61 -21.98 17.58
C ALA A 95 -3.24 -21.29 17.77
N ARG A 96 -3.21 -19.98 18.10
CA ARG A 96 -1.96 -19.24 18.30
C ARG A 96 -1.34 -19.55 19.66
N HIS A 97 -0.06 -19.90 19.65
CA HIS A 97 0.72 -20.11 20.88
C HIS A 97 1.65 -18.94 21.20
N ASP A 98 1.90 -18.07 20.22
CA ASP A 98 2.83 -16.94 20.32
C ASP A 98 2.24 -15.76 21.10
N LEU A 99 0.91 -15.61 21.09
CA LEU A 99 0.21 -14.47 21.69
C LEU A 99 -0.79 -14.85 22.79
N MET A 100 -0.97 -16.14 23.03
CA MET A 100 -1.79 -16.66 24.12
C MET A 100 -0.95 -16.80 25.41
N ASP A 101 -0.63 -15.66 26.03
CA ASP A 101 0.29 -15.51 27.16
C ASP A 101 -0.39 -15.30 28.53
N GLY A 102 -1.71 -15.35 28.63
CA GLY A 102 -2.47 -15.04 29.85
C GLY A 102 -2.49 -13.55 30.25
N GLY A 103 -1.98 -12.67 29.40
CA GLY A 103 -1.87 -11.23 29.67
C GLY A 103 -3.18 -10.46 29.49
N PRO A 104 -3.22 -9.17 29.87
CA PRO A 104 -4.37 -8.32 29.64
C PRO A 104 -4.73 -8.25 28.15
N HIS A 105 -6.02 -8.44 27.83
CA HIS A 105 -6.57 -8.36 26.47
C HIS A 105 -5.93 -9.33 25.46
N GLU A 106 -5.32 -10.42 25.94
CA GLU A 106 -4.67 -11.48 25.16
C GLU A 106 -5.43 -11.87 23.89
N LEU A 107 -6.70 -12.26 24.03
CA LEU A 107 -7.55 -12.65 22.90
C LEU A 107 -7.70 -11.54 21.86
N THR A 108 -7.95 -10.31 22.31
CA THR A 108 -8.12 -9.14 21.43
C THR A 108 -6.82 -8.80 20.71
N ARG A 109 -5.67 -8.87 21.39
CA ARG A 109 -4.37 -8.68 20.74
C ARG A 109 -4.11 -9.74 19.68
N ALA A 110 -4.43 -11.00 19.98
CA ALA A 110 -4.28 -12.10 19.04
C ALA A 110 -5.20 -11.95 17.82
N MET A 111 -6.46 -11.50 18.01
CA MET A 111 -7.37 -11.15 16.91
C MET A 111 -6.82 -10.03 16.02
N LEU A 112 -6.33 -8.95 16.61
CA LEU A 112 -5.78 -7.82 15.85
C LEU A 112 -4.52 -8.21 15.07
N ALA A 113 -3.64 -9.01 15.68
CA ALA A 113 -2.46 -9.55 15.00
C ALA A 113 -2.85 -10.44 13.82
N GLN A 114 -3.82 -11.34 14.02
CA GLN A 114 -4.28 -12.24 12.98
C GLN A 114 -4.90 -11.51 11.79
N LEU A 115 -5.77 -10.53 12.05
CA LEU A 115 -6.39 -9.69 11.01
C LEU A 115 -5.33 -8.92 10.22
N ARG A 116 -4.29 -8.41 10.89
CA ARG A 116 -3.18 -7.71 10.23
C ARG A 116 -2.38 -8.64 9.32
N GLU A 117 -2.04 -9.84 9.78
CA GLU A 117 -1.33 -10.84 8.97
C GLU A 117 -2.13 -11.21 7.71
N TRP A 118 -3.44 -11.39 7.84
CA TRP A 118 -4.32 -11.67 6.70
C TRP A 118 -4.41 -10.51 5.72
N ALA A 119 -4.54 -9.27 6.22
CA ALA A 119 -4.55 -8.07 5.38
C ALA A 119 -3.24 -7.89 4.60
N LEU A 120 -2.11 -8.38 5.13
CA LEU A 120 -0.81 -8.39 4.48
C LEU A 120 -0.61 -9.60 3.55
N GLY A 121 -1.59 -10.49 3.41
CA GLY A 121 -1.51 -11.70 2.60
C GLY A 121 -0.60 -12.78 3.19
N GLN A 122 -0.27 -12.71 4.48
CA GLN A 122 0.62 -13.66 5.17
C GLN A 122 -0.11 -14.94 5.60
N TRP A 123 -1.14 -15.32 4.87
CA TRP A 123 -1.96 -16.51 5.13
C TRP A 123 -1.14 -17.79 4.90
N HIS A 124 -0.95 -18.59 5.94
CA HIS A 124 -0.43 -19.97 5.83
C HIS A 124 -1.58 -20.94 6.09
N PRO A 125 -2.11 -21.66 5.07
CA PRO A 125 -3.25 -22.54 5.26
C PRO A 125 -2.91 -23.82 6.03
N ASP A 126 -1.67 -24.31 6.02
CA ASP A 126 -1.38 -25.68 6.48
C ASP A 126 -0.07 -25.79 7.27
N GLY A 127 -0.23 -26.03 8.59
CA GLY A 127 0.79 -26.59 9.47
C GLY A 127 0.65 -28.10 9.66
N HIS A 128 -0.05 -28.80 8.76
CA HIS A 128 -0.08 -30.26 8.73
C HIS A 128 0.89 -30.76 7.68
N GLN A 129 2.16 -30.93 8.07
CA GLN A 129 3.04 -31.88 7.39
C GLN A 129 2.56 -33.28 7.76
N GLU A 130 1.90 -33.93 6.81
CA GLU A 130 1.82 -35.39 6.75
C GLU A 130 3.26 -35.92 6.78
N GLN A 131 3.67 -36.48 7.92
CA GLN A 131 4.79 -37.42 7.95
C GLN A 131 4.23 -38.76 7.48
N GLU A 132 4.27 -38.98 6.17
CA GLU A 132 4.42 -40.32 5.62
C GLU A 132 5.89 -40.72 5.77
N GLU A 133 6.18 -41.59 6.75
CA GLU A 133 7.09 -42.74 6.62
C GLU A 133 6.95 -43.71 7.80
#